data_AF-A0A7C0UZC7-F1
#
_entry.id   AF-A0A7C0UZC7-F1
#
_cell.length_a   1.000
_cell.length_b   1.000
_cell.length_c   1.000
_cell.angle_alpha   90.00
_cell.angle_beta   90.00
_cell.angle_gamma   90.00
#
_symmetry.space_group_name_H-M   'P 1'
#
loop_
_entity.id
_entity.type
_entity.pdbx_description
1 polymer ?
#
loop_
_entity_poly.entity_id
_entity_poly.type
_entity_poly.pdbx_seq_one_letter_code
_entity_poly.pdbx_strand_id
1 'polypeptide(L)'
;MMKLFPFVEKFRSLEEVMADHKLAALGDAFVNFVYSLALSKKENRPLGIRVKGSVLSKSLKAAELRGFLPSRIDSHAQADAAEALIVYAWMRNIISINEAISILSEADTATEAFTRLLRVIAERIKKKERKGLF
;
A
#
# COMPACT_ATOMS: atom_id res chain seq x y z
N MET A 1 -8.83 6.39 22.54
CA MET A 1 -8.05 5.22 22.09
C MET A 1 -6.67 5.71 21.69
N MET A 2 -5.60 5.14 22.23
CA MET A 2 -4.24 5.63 22.02
C MET A 2 -3.84 5.49 20.54
N LYS A 3 -3.37 6.57 19.92
CA LYS A 3 -2.91 6.55 18.54
C LYS A 3 -1.51 5.94 18.52
N LEU A 4 -1.41 4.69 18.06
CA LEU A 4 -0.15 3.91 18.06
C LEU A 4 0.94 4.57 17.21
N PHE A 5 0.55 5.30 16.16
CA PHE A 5 1.46 5.97 15.22
C PHE A 5 1.07 7.45 15.07
N PRO A 6 1.46 8.35 16.00
CA PRO A 6 1.04 9.76 15.94
C PRO A 6 1.56 10.49 14.68
N PHE A 7 2.66 10.02 14.08
CA PHE A 7 3.24 10.66 12.90
C PHE A 7 2.43 10.48 11.61
N VAL A 8 1.45 9.57 11.55
CA VAL A 8 0.55 9.44 10.39
C VAL A 8 -0.68 10.36 10.46
N GLU A 9 -0.88 11.06 11.58
CA GLU A 9 -2.02 11.97 11.78
C GLU A 9 -1.79 13.35 11.15
N LYS A 10 -0.54 13.66 10.79
CA LYS A 10 -0.18 14.93 10.14
C LYS A 10 -0.74 15.03 8.72
N PHE A 11 -0.95 13.90 8.06
CA PHE A 11 -1.34 13.84 6.66
C PHE A 11 -2.79 14.29 6.47
N ARG A 12 -3.00 15.22 5.52
CA ARG A 12 -4.29 15.82 5.21
C ARG A 12 -4.91 15.29 3.93
N SER A 13 -4.14 14.61 3.11
CA SER A 13 -4.61 14.06 1.85
C SER A 13 -3.80 12.83 1.42
N LEU A 14 -4.33 12.08 0.44
CA LEU A 14 -3.62 10.96 -0.18
C LEU A 14 -2.32 11.39 -0.85
N GLU A 15 -2.32 12.57 -1.47
CA GLU A 15 -1.15 13.15 -2.13
C GLU A 15 0.00 13.35 -1.14
N GLU A 16 -0.27 13.85 0.07
CA GLU A 16 0.76 14.01 1.10
C GLU A 16 1.30 12.67 1.59
N VAL A 17 0.43 11.67 1.77
CA VAL A 17 0.84 10.30 2.15
C VAL A 17 1.77 9.71 1.09
N MET A 18 1.35 9.79 -0.17
CA MET A 18 2.06 9.19 -1.31
C MET A 18 3.36 9.91 -1.66
N ALA A 19 3.57 11.13 -1.17
CA ALA A 19 4.80 11.90 -1.36
C ALA A 19 5.80 11.77 -0.18
N ASP A 20 5.45 11.12 0.93
CA ASP A 20 6.32 11.01 2.10
C ASP A 20 7.34 9.86 1.95
N HIS A 21 8.58 10.22 1.61
CA HIS A 21 9.68 9.27 1.42
C HIS A 21 10.05 8.47 2.68
N LYS A 22 9.85 9.03 3.88
CA LYS A 22 10.15 8.29 5.12
C LYS A 22 9.11 7.20 5.35
N LEU A 23 7.85 7.51 5.00
CA LEU A 23 6.77 6.53 5.03
C LEU A 23 6.96 5.46 3.95
N ALA A 24 7.40 5.84 2.75
CA ALA A 24 7.77 4.90 1.69
C ALA A 24 8.87 3.93 2.13
N ALA A 25 9.95 4.41 2.74
CA ALA A 25 11.04 3.57 3.24
C ALA A 25 10.58 2.52 4.27
N LEU A 26 9.66 2.90 5.17
CA LEU A 26 9.01 1.93 6.07
C LEU A 26 8.05 0.99 5.32
N GLY A 27 7.37 1.54 4.31
CA GLY A 27 6.47 0.84 3.42
C GLY A 27 7.14 -0.27 2.62
N ASP A 28 8.35 -0.07 2.10
CA ASP A 28 9.12 -1.11 1.39
C ASP A 28 9.31 -2.34 2.28
N ALA A 29 9.82 -2.15 3.50
CA ALA A 29 10.00 -3.24 4.46
C ALA A 29 8.66 -3.94 4.79
N PHE A 30 7.59 -3.16 5.01
CA PHE A 30 6.27 -3.68 5.31
C PHE A 30 5.68 -4.49 4.14
N VAL A 31 5.75 -3.96 2.92
CA VAL A 31 5.24 -4.59 1.70
C VAL A 31 5.98 -5.90 1.43
N ASN A 32 7.30 -5.91 1.58
CA ASN A 32 8.11 -7.12 1.45
C ASN A 32 7.70 -8.18 2.47
N PHE A 33 7.48 -7.79 3.73
CA PHE A 33 7.02 -8.70 4.78
C PHE A 33 5.62 -9.29 4.50
N VAL A 34 4.63 -8.43 4.23
CA VAL A 34 3.25 -8.88 4.02
C VAL A 34 3.14 -9.76 2.77
N TYR A 35 3.85 -9.42 1.70
CA TYR A 35 3.85 -10.23 0.49
C TYR A 35 4.59 -11.57 0.66
N SER A 36 5.67 -11.57 1.43
CA SER A 36 6.34 -12.82 1.84
C SER A 36 5.39 -13.76 2.58
N LEU A 37 4.57 -13.22 3.49
CA LEU A 37 3.54 -14.00 4.19
C LEU A 37 2.43 -14.48 3.23
N ALA A 38 1.98 -13.63 2.31
CA ALA A 38 0.96 -14.00 1.33
C ALA A 38 1.40 -15.16 0.44
N LEU A 39 2.64 -15.12 -0.06
CA LEU A 39 3.21 -16.23 -0.83
C LEU A 39 3.50 -17.44 0.05
N SER A 40 3.93 -17.25 1.30
CA SER A 40 4.12 -18.38 2.22
C SER A 40 2.81 -19.13 2.47
N LYS A 41 1.69 -18.42 2.63
CA LYS A 41 0.35 -18.98 2.73
C LYS A 41 -0.05 -19.71 1.45
N LYS A 42 0.17 -19.09 0.27
CA LYS A 42 -0.19 -19.65 -1.03
C LYS A 42 0.58 -20.95 -1.34
N GLU A 43 1.87 -20.97 -1.03
CA GLU A 43 2.80 -22.07 -1.34
C GLU A 43 2.93 -23.09 -0.19
N ASN A 44 2.23 -22.87 0.93
CA ASN A 44 2.28 -23.68 2.14
C ASN A 44 3.71 -23.96 2.67
N ARG A 45 4.60 -22.97 2.57
CA ARG A 45 5.99 -23.03 3.07
C ARG A 45 6.55 -21.63 3.33
N PRO A 46 7.49 -21.44 4.27
CA PRO A 46 8.08 -20.12 4.53
C PRO A 46 8.83 -19.57 3.32
N LEU A 47 8.57 -18.31 2.99
CA LEU A 47 9.20 -17.57 1.90
C LEU A 47 9.63 -16.18 2.36
N GLY A 48 10.74 -15.70 1.80
CA GLY A 48 11.21 -14.32 1.94
C GLY A 48 11.40 -13.70 0.56
N ILE A 49 10.57 -12.71 0.23
CA ILE A 49 10.49 -12.11 -1.10
C ILE A 49 10.69 -10.61 -1.01
N ARG A 50 11.52 -10.08 -1.90
CA ARG A 50 11.59 -8.65 -2.18
C ARG A 50 10.76 -8.34 -3.42
N VAL A 51 9.77 -7.48 -3.25
CA VAL A 51 8.90 -7.03 -4.32
C VAL A 51 9.71 -6.10 -5.22
N LYS A 52 9.65 -6.32 -6.53
CA LYS A 52 10.30 -5.41 -7.47
C LYS A 52 9.49 -4.10 -7.52
N GLY A 53 10.15 -2.93 -7.44
CA GLY A 53 9.45 -1.64 -7.58
C GLY A 53 8.69 -1.48 -8.91
N SER A 54 9.10 -2.20 -9.97
CA SER A 54 8.34 -2.26 -11.23
C SER A 54 6.97 -2.92 -11.09
N VAL A 55 6.77 -3.84 -10.14
CA VAL A 55 5.46 -4.40 -9.81
C VAL A 55 4.59 -3.31 -9.18
N LEU A 56 5.09 -2.65 -8.15
CA LEU A 56 4.34 -1.63 -7.39
C LEU A 56 3.97 -0.41 -8.25
N SER A 57 4.92 0.09 -9.05
CA SER A 57 4.65 1.21 -9.97
C SER A 57 3.61 0.84 -11.04
N LYS A 58 3.63 -0.40 -11.58
CA LYS A 58 2.59 -0.88 -12.49
C LYS A 58 1.24 -1.02 -11.79
N SER A 59 1.23 -1.57 -10.58
CA SER A 59 0.01 -1.73 -9.78
C SER A 59 -0.63 -0.40 -9.41
N LEU A 60 0.18 0.61 -9.07
CA LEU A 60 -0.31 1.96 -8.80
C LEU A 60 -1.01 2.59 -10.01
N LYS A 61 -0.41 2.44 -11.21
CA LYS A 61 -1.03 2.87 -12.47
C LYS A 61 -2.33 2.12 -12.74
N ALA A 62 -2.31 0.79 -12.61
CA ALA A 62 -3.49 -0.05 -12.83
C ALA A 62 -4.61 0.19 -11.81
N ALA A 63 -4.27 0.66 -10.61
CA ALA A 63 -5.22 1.10 -9.59
C ALA A 63 -5.77 2.52 -9.83
N GLU A 64 -5.36 3.18 -10.93
CA GLU A 64 -5.75 4.56 -11.28
C GLU A 64 -5.33 5.60 -10.21
N LEU A 65 -4.35 5.27 -9.38
CA LEU A 65 -3.86 6.15 -8.30
C LEU A 65 -2.77 7.11 -8.76
N ARG A 66 -2.30 6.97 -10.00
CA ARG A 66 -1.28 7.87 -10.56
C ARG A 66 -1.76 9.33 -10.65
N GLY A 67 -3.07 9.56 -10.73
CA GLY A 67 -3.67 10.90 -10.80
C GLY A 67 -3.44 11.75 -9.53
N PHE A 68 -3.15 11.12 -8.40
CA PHE A 68 -2.81 11.78 -7.13
C PHE A 68 -1.35 12.25 -7.06
N LEU A 69 -0.55 11.99 -8.09
CA LEU A 69 0.87 12.34 -8.12
C LEU A 69 1.15 13.42 -9.18
N PRO A 70 2.20 14.26 -9.00
CA PRO A 70 2.58 15.27 -9.99
C PRO A 70 2.83 14.67 -11.38
N SER A 71 2.60 15.41 -12.47
CA SER A 71 2.68 14.85 -13.83
C SER A 71 4.05 14.25 -14.20
N ARG A 72 5.14 14.81 -13.67
CA ARG A 72 6.54 14.40 -13.95
C ARG A 72 7.18 13.68 -12.76
N ILE A 73 6.79 12.43 -12.53
CA ILE A 73 7.50 11.54 -11.61
C ILE A 73 7.84 10.21 -12.30
N ASP A 74 9.02 9.69 -11.99
CA ASP A 74 9.55 8.45 -12.56
C ASP A 74 8.84 7.20 -11.99
N SER A 75 9.25 6.01 -12.44
CA SER A 75 8.67 4.76 -11.95
C SER A 75 9.09 4.43 -10.51
N HIS A 76 10.22 4.96 -10.03
CA HIS A 76 10.68 4.68 -8.67
C HIS A 76 9.81 5.42 -7.66
N ALA A 77 9.58 6.72 -7.86
CA ALA A 77 8.68 7.52 -7.04
C ALA A 77 7.23 6.96 -7.04
N GLN A 78 6.80 6.32 -8.12
CA GLN A 78 5.50 5.63 -8.17
C GLN A 78 5.48 4.35 -7.35
N ALA A 79 6.60 3.63 -7.23
CA ALA A 79 6.71 2.50 -6.32
C ALA A 79 6.67 2.97 -4.86
N ASP A 80 7.48 3.99 -4.53
CA ASP A 80 7.52 4.61 -3.21
C ASP A 80 6.14 5.09 -2.76
N ALA A 81 5.39 5.71 -3.67
CA ALA A 81 4.02 6.15 -3.41
C ALA A 81 3.07 5.00 -3.04
N ALA A 82 3.20 3.84 -3.71
CA ALA A 82 2.43 2.65 -3.38
C ALA A 82 2.83 2.08 -2.01
N GLU A 83 4.12 2.04 -1.71
CA GLU A 83 4.67 1.57 -0.43
C GLU A 83 4.17 2.43 0.73
N ALA A 84 4.28 3.75 0.60
CA ALA A 84 3.79 4.71 1.58
C ALA A 84 2.28 4.55 1.84
N LEU A 85 1.50 4.42 0.77
CA LEU A 85 0.05 4.25 0.89
C LEU A 85 -0.34 2.95 1.59
N ILE A 86 0.32 1.84 1.29
CA ILE A 86 0.01 0.54 1.88
C ILE A 86 0.29 0.54 3.39
N VAL A 87 1.46 1.04 3.80
CA VAL A 87 1.80 1.06 5.24
C VAL A 87 0.95 2.07 6.00
N TYR A 88 0.65 3.22 5.40
CA TYR A 88 -0.27 4.21 5.96
C TYR A 88 -1.64 3.59 6.25
N ALA A 89 -2.19 2.84 5.29
CA ALA A 89 -3.48 2.21 5.41
C ALA A 89 -3.54 1.22 6.58
N TRP A 90 -2.48 0.44 6.77
CA TRP A 90 -2.36 -0.44 7.93
C TRP A 90 -2.29 0.36 9.25
N MET A 91 -1.43 1.38 9.33
CA MET A 91 -1.25 2.21 10.53
C MET A 91 -2.52 2.96 10.94
N ARG A 92 -3.36 3.35 9.98
CA ARG A 92 -4.66 4.01 10.21
C ARG A 92 -5.83 3.02 10.38
N ASN A 93 -5.54 1.72 10.51
CA ASN A 93 -6.54 0.65 10.63
C ASN A 93 -7.58 0.65 9.49
N ILE A 94 -7.14 0.99 8.26
CA ILE A 94 -7.97 0.90 7.04
C ILE A 94 -7.96 -0.53 6.49
N ILE A 95 -6.84 -1.22 6.68
CA ILE A 95 -6.65 -2.62 6.32
C ILE A 95 -5.85 -3.33 7.41
N SER A 96 -6.18 -4.59 7.68
CA SER A 96 -5.37 -5.43 8.59
C SER A 96 -4.31 -6.22 7.81
N ILE A 97 -3.28 -6.71 8.50
CA ILE A 97 -2.27 -7.61 7.88
C ILE A 97 -2.94 -8.87 7.34
N ASN A 98 -3.85 -9.49 8.11
CA ASN A 98 -4.55 -10.72 7.69
C ASN A 98 -5.37 -10.51 6.41
N GLU A 99 -6.03 -9.37 6.31
CA GLU A 99 -6.80 -9.01 5.12
C GLU A 99 -5.89 -8.74 3.92
N ALA A 100 -4.80 -7.99 4.10
CA ALA A 100 -3.82 -7.77 3.05
C ALA A 100 -3.22 -9.09 2.55
N ILE A 101 -2.90 -10.03 3.45
CA ILE A 101 -2.43 -11.38 3.11
C ILE A 101 -3.47 -12.12 2.27
N SER A 102 -4.75 -12.10 2.64
CA SER A 102 -5.80 -12.77 1.86
C SER A 102 -5.84 -12.23 0.43
N ILE A 103 -5.98 -10.91 0.28
CA ILE A 103 -6.07 -10.23 -1.02
C ILE A 103 -4.83 -10.55 -1.88
N LEU A 104 -3.64 -10.47 -1.29
CA LEU A 104 -2.39 -10.71 -2.01
C LEU A 104 -2.18 -12.17 -2.42
N SER A 105 -2.73 -13.13 -1.66
CA SER A 105 -2.61 -14.57 -1.94
C SER A 105 -3.56 -15.08 -3.02
N GLU A 106 -4.62 -14.33 -3.34
CA GLU A 106 -5.71 -14.75 -4.24
C GLU A 106 -5.45 -14.46 -5.72
N ALA A 107 -4.46 -13.64 -6.06
CA ALA A 107 -4.16 -13.30 -7.45
C ALA A 107 -3.06 -14.19 -8.05
N ASP A 108 -3.07 -14.32 -9.38
CA ASP A 108 -2.09 -15.12 -10.11
C ASP A 108 -0.77 -14.39 -10.28
N THR A 109 -0.82 -13.05 -10.38
CA THR A 109 0.37 -12.22 -10.55
C THR A 109 0.53 -11.21 -9.42
N ALA A 110 1.78 -10.88 -9.09
CA ALA A 110 2.09 -9.85 -8.09
C ALA A 110 1.46 -8.49 -8.47
N THR A 111 1.52 -8.11 -9.74
CA THR A 111 0.96 -6.83 -10.21
C THR A 111 -0.54 -6.76 -9.96
N GLU A 112 -1.27 -7.84 -10.26
CA GLU A 112 -2.71 -7.93 -10.00
C GLU A 112 -3.02 -7.91 -8.50
N ALA A 113 -2.29 -8.70 -7.70
CA ALA A 113 -2.41 -8.74 -6.25
C ALA A 113 -2.34 -7.33 -5.63
N PHE A 114 -1.27 -6.59 -5.96
CA PHE A 114 -1.08 -5.24 -5.46
C PHE A 114 -2.07 -4.23 -6.05
N THR A 115 -2.52 -4.41 -7.28
CA THR A 115 -3.57 -3.56 -7.87
C THR A 115 -4.87 -3.68 -7.08
N ARG A 116 -5.28 -4.91 -6.77
CA ARG A 116 -6.48 -5.19 -5.96
C ARG A 116 -6.36 -4.57 -4.56
N LEU A 117 -5.22 -4.78 -3.90
CA LEU A 117 -4.93 -4.21 -2.58
C LEU A 117 -5.04 -2.67 -2.57
N LEU A 118 -4.38 -2.01 -3.53
CA LEU A 118 -4.38 -0.56 -3.64
C LEU A 118 -5.78 0.02 -3.90
N ARG A 119 -6.59 -0.64 -4.75
CA ARG A 119 -7.99 -0.24 -4.99
C ARG A 119 -8.83 -0.33 -3.72
N VAL A 120 -8.74 -1.44 -2.97
CA VAL A 120 -9.46 -1.62 -1.71
C VAL A 120 -9.09 -0.52 -0.70
N ILE A 121 -7.79 -0.22 -0.56
CA ILE A 121 -7.30 0.83 0.33
C ILE A 121 -7.87 2.20 -0.09
N ALA A 122 -7.75 2.55 -1.37
CA ALA A 122 -8.20 3.85 -1.88
C ALA A 122 -9.70 4.06 -1.73
N GLU A 123 -10.52 3.03 -2.00
CA GLU A 123 -11.96 3.08 -1.82
C GLU A 123 -12.35 3.31 -0.36
N ARG A 124 -11.67 2.66 0.59
CA ARG A 124 -11.93 2.82 2.02
C ARG A 124 -11.50 4.18 2.53
N ILE A 125 -10.39 4.70 2.04
CA ILE A 125 -9.95 6.07 2.32
C ILE A 125 -11.00 7.08 1.86
N LYS A 126 -11.43 7.01 0.59
CA LYS A 126 -12.49 7.86 0.05
C LYS A 126 -13.79 7.77 0.86
N LYS A 127 -14.16 6.57 1.32
CA LYS A 127 -15.33 6.37 2.19
C LYS A 127 -15.16 7.02 3.58
N LYS A 128 -13.96 7.04 4.16
CA LYS A 128 -13.68 7.72 5.43
C LYS A 128 -13.65 9.24 5.27
N GLU A 129 -13.06 9.76 4.20
CA GLU A 129 -13.05 11.19 3.87
C GLU A 129 -14.47 11.76 3.76
N ARG A 130 -15.36 11.07 3.03
CA ARG A 130 -16.78 11.45 2.92
C ARG A 130 -17.52 11.50 4.27
N LYS A 131 -17.00 10.81 5.29
CA LYS A 131 -17.57 10.77 6.63
C LYS A 131 -16.87 11.73 7.61
N GLY A 132 -15.89 12.50 7.17
CA GLY A 132 -15.09 13.38 8.04
C GLY A 132 -14.20 12.62 9.04
N LEU A 133 -13.85 11.37 8.73
CA LEU A 133 -13.06 10.48 9.59
C LEU A 133 -11.61 10.32 9.11
N PHE A 134 -11.16 11.23 8.25
CA PHE A 134 -9.81 11.26 7.70
C PHE A 134 -8.86 12.03 8.62
#